data_AF-M0LH57-F1
#
_entry.id   AF-M0LH57-F1
#
_cell.length_a   1.000
_cell.length_b   1.000
_cell.length_c   1.000
_cell.angle_alpha   90.00
_cell.angle_beta   90.00
_cell.angle_gamma   90.00
#
_symmetry.space_group_name_H-M   'P 1'
#
loop_
_entity.id
_entity.type
_entity.pdbx_description
1 polymer ?
#
loop_
_entity_poly.entity_id
_entity_poly.type
_entity_poly.pdbx_seq_one_letter_code
_entity_poly.pdbx_strand_id
1 'polypeptide(L)'
;MGREVKLGRVESTLEELDYPATRAEAATELEDVTVLLADGERNLGSLIEDIGNDRFESAEDLEAELHNVLPREAVGEPYQSEGEG
;
A
#
# COMPACT_ATOMS: atom_id res chain seq x y z
N MET A 1 -11.34 -15.45 -3.55
CA MET A 1 -12.10 -14.24 -3.92
C MET A 1 -11.36 -13.15 -3.19
N GLY A 2 -10.50 -12.41 -3.91
CA GLY A 2 -9.58 -11.46 -3.31
C GLY A 2 -10.31 -10.32 -2.60
N ARG A 3 -9.70 -9.76 -1.55
CA ARG A 3 -10.21 -8.55 -0.90
C ARG A 3 -9.74 -7.31 -1.65
N GLU A 4 -10.67 -6.46 -2.08
CA GLU A 4 -10.37 -5.23 -2.80
C GLU A 4 -10.37 -4.04 -1.83
N VAL A 5 -9.27 -3.29 -1.79
CA VAL A 5 -9.09 -2.13 -0.92
C VAL A 5 -8.62 -0.93 -1.73
N LYS A 6 -9.06 0.28 -1.38
CA LYS A 6 -8.56 1.50 -2.03
C LYS A 6 -7.21 1.88 -1.43
N LEU A 7 -6.32 2.49 -2.22
CA LEU A 7 -5.02 2.97 -1.69
C LEU A 7 -5.19 3.85 -0.44
N GLY A 8 -6.12 4.81 -0.44
CA GLY A 8 -6.40 5.64 0.75
C GLY A 8 -7.09 4.93 1.93
N ARG A 9 -7.26 3.60 1.88
CA ARG A 9 -7.69 2.73 2.99
C ARG A 9 -6.73 1.54 3.19
N VAL A 10 -5.59 1.54 2.50
CA VAL A 10 -4.62 0.44 2.61
C VAL A 10 -4.01 0.43 4.00
N GLU A 11 -3.76 1.60 4.61
CA GLU A 11 -3.30 1.79 5.98
C GLU A 11 -4.02 0.83 6.95
N SER A 12 -5.35 0.88 6.99
CA SER A 12 -6.15 0.06 7.90
C SER A 12 -6.03 -1.45 7.65
N THR A 13 -5.63 -1.86 6.44
CA THR A 13 -5.32 -3.27 6.13
C THR A 13 -3.91 -3.63 6.60
N LEU A 14 -2.96 -2.71 6.47
CA LEU A 14 -1.59 -2.89 6.96
C LEU A 14 -1.56 -2.93 8.49
N GLU A 15 -2.41 -2.15 9.17
CA GLU A 15 -2.57 -2.16 10.63
C GLU A 15 -3.10 -3.50 11.18
N GLU A 16 -3.72 -4.34 10.36
CA GLU A 16 -4.18 -5.69 10.77
C GLU A 16 -3.01 -6.69 10.92
N LEU A 17 -1.83 -6.37 10.40
CA LEU A 17 -0.64 -7.22 10.50
C LEU A 17 0.00 -7.15 11.89
N ASP A 18 0.68 -8.23 12.27
CA ASP A 18 1.43 -8.30 13.52
C ASP A 18 2.84 -7.74 13.33
N TYR A 19 3.14 -6.63 14.00
CA TYR A 19 4.44 -5.96 13.89
C TYR A 19 5.37 -6.32 15.05
N PRO A 20 6.68 -6.46 14.80
CA PRO A 20 7.36 -6.17 13.52
C PRO A 20 7.24 -7.31 12.49
N ALA A 21 6.82 -6.97 11.27
CA ALA A 21 6.57 -7.91 10.18
C ALA A 21 7.72 -7.92 9.16
N THR A 22 8.03 -9.09 8.58
CA THR A 22 8.94 -9.18 7.44
C THR A 22 8.21 -8.94 6.12
N ARG A 23 8.95 -8.51 5.09
CA ARG A 23 8.42 -8.35 3.73
C ARG A 23 7.76 -9.61 3.21
N ALA A 24 8.36 -10.78 3.45
CA ALA A 24 7.81 -12.04 2.99
C ALA A 24 6.49 -12.41 3.70
N GLU A 25 6.41 -12.16 5.02
CA GLU A 25 5.19 -12.39 5.80
C GLU A 25 4.08 -11.43 5.36
N ALA A 26 4.36 -10.14 5.28
CA ALA A 26 3.39 -9.14 4.85
C ALA A 26 2.92 -9.40 3.40
N ALA A 27 3.83 -9.79 2.50
CA ALA A 27 3.47 -10.14 1.12
C ALA A 27 2.56 -11.36 1.04
N THR A 28 2.83 -12.39 1.84
CA THR A 28 2.02 -13.62 1.89
C THR A 28 0.64 -13.34 2.51
N GLU A 29 0.57 -12.63 3.64
CA GLU A 29 -0.69 -12.30 4.29
C GLU A 29 -1.59 -11.40 3.40
N LEU A 30 -0.96 -10.59 2.54
CA LEU A 30 -1.64 -9.64 1.67
C LEU A 30 -1.67 -10.06 0.20
N GLU A 31 -1.31 -11.32 -0.13
CA GLU A 31 -1.31 -11.82 -1.51
C GLU A 31 -2.74 -11.93 -2.09
N ASP A 32 -3.75 -12.07 -1.24
CA ASP A 32 -5.16 -12.10 -1.64
C ASP A 32 -5.77 -10.68 -1.70
N VAL A 33 -5.00 -9.64 -1.36
CA VAL A 33 -5.46 -8.25 -1.34
C VAL A 33 -5.11 -7.54 -2.64
N THR A 34 -6.11 -6.89 -3.23
CA THR A 34 -5.94 -6.06 -4.43
C THR A 34 -6.16 -4.59 -4.07
N VAL A 35 -5.16 -3.76 -4.34
CA VAL A 35 -5.22 -2.30 -4.18
C VAL A 35 -5.81 -1.68 -5.44
N LEU A 36 -6.89 -0.93 -5.27
CA LEU A 36 -7.49 -0.09 -6.28
C LEU A 36 -6.79 1.27 -6.29
N LEU A 37 -6.14 1.57 -7.41
CA LEU A 37 -5.36 2.76 -7.71
C LEU A 37 -6.11 3.64 -8.71
N ALA A 38 -5.62 4.85 -8.95
CA ALA A 38 -6.21 5.75 -9.95
C ALA A 38 -6.03 5.25 -11.39
N ASP A 39 -4.92 4.57 -11.66
CA ASP A 39 -4.54 4.02 -12.97
C ASP A 39 -5.10 2.60 -13.22
N GLY A 40 -5.62 1.93 -12.19
CA GLY A 40 -6.10 0.55 -12.28
C GLY A 40 -6.04 -0.18 -10.96
N GLU A 41 -5.73 -1.46 -10.98
CA GLU A 41 -5.63 -2.30 -9.78
C GLU A 41 -4.30 -3.05 -9.76
N ARG A 42 -3.75 -3.29 -8.56
CA ARG A 42 -2.49 -4.01 -8.34
C ARG A 42 -2.63 -4.93 -7.13
N ASN A 43 -1.92 -6.05 -7.14
CA ASN A 43 -1.84 -6.92 -5.99
C ASN A 43 -0.98 -6.28 -4.89
N LEU A 44 -1.46 -6.24 -3.65
CA LEU A 44 -0.76 -5.63 -2.52
C LEU A 44 0.48 -6.46 -2.15
N GLY A 45 0.35 -7.77 -2.08
CA GLY A 45 1.46 -8.69 -1.80
C GLY A 45 2.64 -8.48 -2.75
N SER A 46 2.38 -8.47 -4.07
CA SER A 46 3.45 -8.22 -5.05
C SER A 46 4.07 -6.83 -4.96
N LEU A 47 3.32 -5.79 -4.57
CA LEU A 47 3.90 -4.47 -4.34
C LEU A 47 4.86 -4.49 -3.15
N ILE A 48 4.50 -5.22 -2.09
CA ILE A 48 5.33 -5.40 -0.90
C ILE A 48 6.60 -6.18 -1.25
N GLU A 49 6.53 -7.19 -2.12
CA GLU A 49 7.72 -7.93 -2.57
C GLU A 49 8.74 -7.04 -3.31
N ASP A 50 8.28 -5.99 -4.00
CA ASP A 50 9.13 -5.04 -4.72
C ASP A 50 9.82 -4.03 -3.77
N ILE A 51 9.33 -3.89 -2.54
CA ILE A 51 9.94 -3.03 -1.53
C ILE A 51 11.36 -3.53 -1.21
N GLY A 52 12.30 -2.59 -1.14
CA GLY A 52 13.70 -2.86 -0.83
C GLY A 52 13.95 -3.18 0.65
N ASN A 53 13.08 -2.71 1.55
CA ASN A 53 13.12 -3.03 2.98
C ASN A 53 12.65 -4.46 3.25
N ASP A 54 13.38 -5.17 4.10
CA ASP A 54 13.11 -6.57 4.43
C ASP A 54 12.20 -6.74 5.67
N ARG A 55 12.07 -5.68 6.48
CA ARG A 55 11.32 -5.68 7.74
C ARG A 55 10.75 -4.29 8.01
N PHE A 56 9.54 -4.28 8.57
CA PHE A 56 8.80 -3.08 8.91
C PHE A 56 8.50 -3.03 10.39
N GLU A 57 8.68 -1.86 11.00
CA GLU A 57 8.43 -1.68 12.43
C GLU A 57 6.95 -1.38 12.71
N SER A 58 6.21 -0.85 11.75
CA SER A 58 4.81 -0.43 11.89
C SER A 58 4.10 -0.36 10.53
N ALA A 59 2.77 -0.26 10.54
CA ALA A 59 1.96 -0.10 9.33
C ALA A 59 2.32 1.17 8.55
N GLU A 60 2.59 2.27 9.25
CA GLU A 60 3.02 3.55 8.65
C GLU A 60 4.35 3.40 7.89
N ASP A 61 5.28 2.61 8.44
CA ASP A 61 6.60 2.35 7.84
C ASP A 61 6.45 1.54 6.54
N LEU A 62 5.62 0.50 6.57
CA LEU A 62 5.28 -0.29 5.39
C LEU A 62 4.53 0.53 4.34
N GLU A 63 3.58 1.37 4.75
CA GLU A 63 2.85 2.26 3.84
C GLU A 63 3.78 3.25 3.15
N ALA A 64 4.69 3.89 3.89
CA ALA A 64 5.62 4.86 3.31
C ALA A 64 6.49 4.22 2.22
N GLU A 65 6.96 2.99 2.47
CA GLU A 65 7.74 2.21 1.50
C GLU A 65 6.89 1.77 0.30
N LEU A 66 5.64 1.39 0.54
CA LEU A 66 4.67 1.07 -0.52
C LEU A 66 4.44 2.28 -1.45
N HIS A 67 4.32 3.49 -0.89
CA HIS A 67 4.21 4.71 -1.69
C HIS A 67 5.49 5.03 -2.47
N ASN A 68 6.65 4.53 -2.04
CA ASN A 68 7.92 4.72 -2.75
C ASN A 68 7.99 3.86 -4.03
N VAL A 69 7.45 2.65 -4.00
CA VAL A 69 7.39 1.74 -5.16
C VAL A 69 6.25 2.09 -6.12
N LEU A 70 5.20 2.75 -5.64
CA LEU A 70 4.07 3.15 -6.48
C LEU A 70 4.43 4.32 -7.40
N PRO A 71 4.09 4.25 -8.70
CA PRO A 71 4.30 5.38 -9.59
C PRO A 71 3.39 6.54 -9.17
N ARG A 72 3.90 7.78 -9.31
CA ARG A 72 3.17 9.01 -8.96
C ARG A 72 1.76 9.11 -9.58
N GLU A 73 1.55 8.48 -10.72
CA GLU A 73 0.27 8.44 -11.45
C GLU A 73 -0.76 7.53 -10.76
N ALA A 74 -0.30 6.49 -10.05
CA ALA A 74 -1.16 5.53 -9.36
C ALA A 74 -1.73 6.06 -8.03
N VAL A 75 -1.05 7.00 -7.39
CA VAL A 75 -1.47 7.62 -6.12
C VAL A 75 -2.66 8.56 -6.31
N GLY A 76 -2.98 8.91 -7.56
CA GLY A 76 -3.95 9.94 -7.90
C GLY A 76 -3.35 11.33 -7.70
N GLU A 77 -3.68 12.27 -8.58
CA GLU A 77 -3.25 13.65 -8.40
C GLU A 77 -3.73 14.12 -7.01
N PRO A 78 -2.85 14.69 -6.15
CA PRO A 78 -3.34 15.43 -5.01
C PRO A 78 -4.24 16.51 -5.60
N TYR A 79 -5.51 16.52 -5.26
CA TYR A 79 -6.42 17.61 -5.63
C TYR A 79 -5.79 18.93 -5.17
N GLN A 80 -5.04 19.59 -6.05
CA GLN A 80 -4.66 20.99 -5.96
C GLN A 80 -5.78 21.77 -6.65
N SER A 81 -6.92 21.89 -5.98
CA SER A 81 -7.99 22.84 -6.33
C SER A 81 -9.04 22.76 -5.21
N GLU A 82 -9.49 23.82 -4.53
CA GLU A 82 -9.42 25.28 -4.68
C GLU A 82 -8.98 25.87 -3.32
N GLY A 83 -8.30 27.01 -3.18
CA GLY A 83 -8.70 28.32 -3.69
C GLY A 83 -9.64 29.01 -2.69
N GLU A 84 -9.11 29.66 -1.65
CA GLU A 84 -9.85 30.70 -0.91
C GLU A 84 -8.98 31.96 -0.84
N GLY A 85 -9.52 33.04 -1.41
CA GLY A 85 -8.89 34.35 -1.55
C GLY A 85 -9.11 35.29 -0.38
#